data_AF-A0A2A4ZZG8-F1
#
_entry.id   AF-A0A2A4ZZG8-F1
#
_cell.length_a   1.000
_cell.length_b   1.000
_cell.length_c   1.000
_cell.angle_alpha   90.00
_cell.angle_beta   90.00
_cell.angle_gamma   90.00
#
_symmetry.space_group_name_H-M   'P 1'
#
loop_
_entity.id
_entity.type
_entity.pdbx_description
1 polymer ?
#
loop_
_entity_poly.entity_id
_entity_poly.type
_entity_poly.pdbx_seq_one_letter_code
_entity_poly.pdbx_strand_id
1 'polypeptide(L)' 'MKTLDVHDKNPKEVSSLVEPFVDTDERPIEIITDYQHYSKIRKVVGEILNRERKQGKLKFYCLYNIPYITWKIYK' A
#
# COMPACT_ATOMS: atom_id res chain seq x y z
N MET A 1 5.29 -7.34 11.77
CA MET A 1 4.75 -6.33 10.86
C MET A 1 5.81 -6.06 9.82
N LYS A 2 5.52 -6.28 8.53
CA LYS A 2 6.46 -5.96 7.44
C LYS A 2 6.20 -4.54 6.97
N THR A 3 7.26 -3.80 6.70
CA THR A 3 7.17 -2.43 6.21
C THR A 3 7.78 -2.35 4.82
N LEU A 4 7.04 -1.77 3.88
CA LEU A 4 7.44 -1.53 2.50
C LEU A 4 7.48 -0.02 2.29
N ASP A 5 8.68 0.52 2.10
CA ASP A 5 8.87 1.94 1.83
C ASP A 5 8.93 2.19 0.32
N VAL A 6 8.06 3.07 -0.18
CA VAL A 6 7.88 3.35 -1.61
C VAL A 6 7.98 4.83 -1.95
N HIS A 7 8.52 5.68 -1.06
CA HIS A 7 8.63 7.13 -1.31
C HIS A 7 9.54 7.48 -2.49
N ASP A 8 10.59 6.70 -2.74
CA ASP A 8 11.56 6.91 -3.82
C ASP A 8 11.23 6.12 -5.11
N LYS A 9 10.15 5.33 -5.10
CA LYS A 9 9.81 4.40 -6.17
C LYS A 9 8.87 5.02 -7.18
N ASN A 10 9.07 4.66 -8.45
CA ASN A 10 8.14 5.06 -9.50
C ASN A 10 6.84 4.22 -9.43
N PRO A 11 5.73 4.68 -10.03
CA PRO A 11 4.45 3.97 -9.93
C PRO A 11 4.47 2.53 -10.47
N LYS A 12 5.32 2.22 -11.46
CA LYS A 12 5.43 0.86 -12.02
C LYS A 12 6.10 -0.08 -11.02
N GLU A 13 7.19 0.36 -10.41
CA GLU A 13 7.89 -0.36 -9.35
C GLU A 13 6.98 -0.60 -8.15
N VAL A 14 6.20 0.41 -7.74
CA VAL A 14 5.25 0.25 -6.64
C VAL A 14 4.21 -0.84 -6.95
N SER A 15 3.71 -0.93 -8.18
CA SER A 15 2.77 -1.99 -8.56
C SER A 15 3.39 -3.36 -8.37
N SER A 16 4.60 -3.57 -8.90
CA SER A 16 5.33 -4.83 -8.81
C SER A 16 5.74 -5.20 -7.37
N LEU A 17 5.94 -4.19 -6.51
CA LEU A 17 6.23 -4.42 -5.10
C LEU A 17 4.97 -4.70 -4.29
N VAL A 18 3.85 -4.03 -4.55
CA VAL A 18 2.64 -4.15 -3.70
C VAL A 18 1.82 -5.38 -4.06
N GLU A 19 1.65 -5.72 -5.34
CA GLU A 19 0.83 -6.88 -5.77
C GLU A 19 1.20 -8.19 -5.05
N PRO A 20 2.45 -8.69 -5.11
CA PRO A 20 2.82 -9.94 -4.43
C PRO A 20 2.76 -9.83 -2.90
N PHE A 21 2.88 -8.62 -2.35
CA PHE A 21 2.76 -8.40 -0.91
C PHE A 21 1.32 -8.46 -0.41
N VAL A 22 0.30 -8.24 -1.25
CA VAL A 22 -1.10 -8.39 -0.79
C VAL A 22 -1.52 -9.86 -0.71
N ASP A 23 -0.90 -10.71 -1.53
CA ASP A 23 -1.16 -12.15 -1.61
C ASP A 23 -0.44 -12.98 -0.55
N THR A 24 0.46 -12.39 0.24
CA THR A 24 1.10 -13.08 1.37
C THR A 24 0.13 -13.22 2.57
N ASP A 25 0.22 -14.36 3.25
CA ASP A 25 -0.43 -14.58 4.55
C ASP A 25 0.26 -13.82 5.69
N GLU A 26 1.40 -13.18 5.43
CA GLU A 26 2.15 -12.40 6.43
C GLU A 26 1.55 -11.00 6.63
N ARG A 27 0.55 -10.90 7.50
CA ARG A 27 -0.08 -9.63 7.92
C ARG A 27 0.15 -9.37 9.41
N PRO A 28 0.27 -8.12 9.89
CA PRO A 28 0.03 -6.86 9.18
C PRO A 28 1.21 -6.36 8.35
N ILE A 29 0.87 -5.66 7.25
CA ILE A 29 1.82 -5.02 6.33
C ILE A 29 1.59 -3.52 6.35
N GLU A 30 2.68 -2.77 6.36
CA GLU A 30 2.69 -1.31 6.34
C GLU A 30 3.36 -0.83 5.05
N ILE A 31 2.68 -0.03 4.25
CA ILE A 31 3.25 0.62 3.06
C ILE A 31 3.43 2.09 3.38
N ILE A 32 4.64 2.64 3.26
CA ILE A 32 4.96 4.03 3.60
C ILE A 32 5.31 4.79 2.32
N THR A 33 4.77 6.00 2.18
CA THR A 33 5.15 6.96 1.14
C THR A 33 5.13 8.37 1.72
N ASP A 34 5.48 9.37 0.92
CA ASP A 34 5.37 10.78 1.29
C ASP A 34 4.18 11.47 0.62
N TYR A 35 3.86 12.69 1.08
CA TYR A 35 2.74 13.46 0.52
C TYR A 35 2.99 13.92 -0.92
N GLN A 36 4.24 14.11 -1.34
CA GLN A 36 4.60 14.59 -2.67
C GLN A 36 4.32 13.53 -3.75
N HIS A 37 4.61 12.27 -3.44
CA HIS A 37 4.47 11.12 -4.32
C HIS A 37 3.11 10.43 -4.14
N TYR A 38 2.40 10.72 -3.05
CA TYR A 38 1.12 10.14 -2.71
C TYR A 38 0.12 10.07 -3.86
N SER A 39 -0.11 11.16 -4.60
CA SER A 39 -1.16 11.16 -5.64
C SER A 39 -0.94 10.06 -6.67
N LYS A 40 0.32 9.84 -7.07
CA LYS A 40 0.72 8.79 -8.02
C LYS A 40 0.63 7.40 -7.36
N ILE A 41 1.14 7.27 -6.14
CA ILE A 41 1.19 6.00 -5.40
C ILE A 41 -0.22 5.54 -4.99
N ARG A 42 -1.07 6.45 -4.53
CA ARG A 42 -2.48 6.22 -4.18
C ARG A 42 -3.24 5.60 -5.33
N LYS A 43 -2.99 6.05 -6.57
CA LYS A 43 -3.66 5.47 -7.73
C LYS A 43 -3.32 3.99 -7.86
N VAL A 44 -2.03 3.64 -7.79
CA VAL A 44 -1.56 2.25 -7.91
C VAL A 44 -1.93 1.40 -6.69
N VAL A 45 -1.50 1.80 -5.50
CA VAL A 45 -1.74 1.07 -4.24
C VAL A 45 -3.23 0.97 -3.95
N GLY A 46 -3.96 2.08 -4.13
CA GLY A 46 -5.40 2.11 -3.92
C GLY A 46 -6.17 1.21 -4.89
N GLU A 47 -5.78 1.13 -6.16
CA GLU A 47 -6.39 0.21 -7.13
C GLU A 47 -6.18 -1.26 -6.71
N ILE A 48 -4.94 -1.63 -6.35
CA ILE A 48 -4.61 -3.00 -5.91
C ILE A 48 -5.40 -3.36 -4.65
N LEU A 49 -5.32 -2.54 -3.60
CA LEU A 49 -5.98 -2.82 -2.32
C LEU A 49 -7.51 -2.82 -2.45
N ASN A 50 -8.09 -1.94 -3.27
CA ASN A 50 -9.54 -1.94 -3.49
C ASN A 50 -9.99 -3.16 -4.30
N ARG A 51 -9.20 -3.64 -5.26
CA ARG A 51 -9.50 -4.87 -6.01
C ARG A 51 -9.63 -6.07 -5.07
N GLU A 52 -8.62 -6.25 -4.23
CA GLU A 52 -8.57 -7.38 -3.30
C GLU A 52 -9.62 -7.23 -2.16
N ARG A 53 -9.91 -5.99 -1.71
CA ARG A 53 -10.99 -5.71 -0.75
C ARG A 53 -12.37 -6.06 -1.33
N LYS A 54 -12.63 -5.74 -2.60
CA LYS A 54 -13.87 -6.12 -3.29
C LYS A 54 -14.05 -7.64 -3.39
N GLN A 55 -12.95 -8.38 -3.44
CA GLN A 55 -12.97 -9.85 -3.40
C GLN A 55 -13.10 -10.41 -1.98
N GLY A 56 -13.21 -9.56 -0.95
CA GLY A 56 -13.35 -9.98 0.45
C GLY A 56 -12.07 -10.55 1.07
N LYS A 57 -10.91 -10.38 0.40
CA LYS A 57 -9.64 -11.02 0.80
C LYS A 57 -8.82 -10.21 1.80
N LEU A 58 -9.11 -8.92 2.00
CA LEU A 58 -8.40 -8.09 2.98
C LEU A 58 -9.22 -6.96 3.60
N LYS A 59 -8.68 -6.44 4.70
CA LYS A 59 -9.02 -5.14 5.28
C LYS A 59 -7.78 -4.25 5.29
N PHE A 60 -7.93 -2.96 5.02
CA PHE A 60 -6.83 -2.01 5.12
C PHE A 60 -7.30 -0.63 5.58
N TYR A 61 -6.36 0.14 6.15
CA TYR A 61 -6.55 1.51 6.58
C TYR A 61 -5.47 2.39 5.96
N CYS A 62 -5.83 3.60 5.55
CA CYS A 62 -4.90 4.62 5.07
C CYS A 62 -4.81 5.72 6.10
N LEU A 63 -3.64 5.89 6.70
CA LEU A 63 -3.33 6.92 7.70
C LEU A 63 -2.54 8.04 7.03
N TYR A 64 -2.89 9.28 7.35
CA TYR A 64 -2.21 10.47 6.86
C TYR A 64 -1.52 11.14 8.03
N ASN A 65 -0.22 11.39 7.87
CA ASN A 65 0.56 12.22 8.77
C ASN A 65 1.35 13.24 7.93
N ILE A 66 1.74 14.36 8.50
CA ILE A 66 2.72 15.25 7.87
C ILE A 66 4.09 14.73 8.35
N PRO A 67 5.03 14.25 7.50
CA PRO A 67 5.11 14.28 6.03
C PRO A 67 4.82 12.94 5.30
N TYR A 68 4.28 11.94 5.98
CA TYR A 68 4.16 10.57 5.47
C TYR A 68 2.72 10.05 5.35
N ILE A 69 2.49 9.15 4.41
CA ILE A 69 1.23 8.42 4.28
C ILE A 69 1.49 6.94 4.39
N THR A 70 0.62 6.28 5.15
CA THR A 70 0.83 4.90 5.57
C THR A 70 -0.41 4.06 5.31
N TRP A 71 -0.30 3.00 4.52
CA TRP A 71 -1.34 1.99 4.40
C TRP A 71 -1.04 0.81 5.30
N LYS A 72 -1.99 0.47 6.17
CA LYS A 72 -1.91 -0.70 7.05
C LYS A 72 -2.88 -1.76 6.57
N ILE A 73 -2.36 -2.91 6.18
CA ILE A 73 -3.10 -4.05 5.64
C ILE A 73 -3.20 -5.13 6.72
N TYR A 74 -4.41 -5.66 6.91
CA TYR A 74 -4.78 -6.61 7.96
C TYR A 74 -5.50 -7.85 7.39
N LYS A 75 -5.67 -8.86 8.25
CA LYS A 75 -6.49 -10.05 7.96
C LYS A 75 -7.98 -9.70 8.04
#